data_AF-A0A1M6XIP1-F1
#
_entry.id   AF-A0A1M6XIP1-F1
#
_cell.length_a   1.000
_cell.length_b   1.000
_cell.length_c   1.000
_cell.angle_alpha   90.00
_cell.angle_beta   90.00
_cell.angle_gamma   90.00
#
_symmetry.space_group_name_H-M   'P 1'
#
loop_
_entity.id
_entity.type
_entity.pdbx_description
1 polymer ?
#
loop_
_entity_poly.entity_id
_entity_poly.type
_entity_poly.pdbx_seq_one_letter_code
_entity_poly.pdbx_strand_id
1 'polypeptide(L)'
;MAEEKELLLWGATSPGEILEEKLQEMNVDVNDFAARIGYTPKTVNELLKAKCRVTVEMAYSLEFGTGIPQYCWLNLQKQYDEDLWREKIKKSLKKSVVWRKFFPIGELNPRTWVKDFNNKEDGVSPILKFFGVASPKAWENYYYKNRLKVAFRISLAETEDPYAASVWMRRGEILADEIKMEKQNDKKVRSAIKKAMPQFVELAKNDVAAWEDLRRKKALPKPKVGEDFIDDGMHKLQELGAKLGIKVLYAQNFKSAPIHGMARWYKDIPVIQLHDRFKDRNAFWFTFFHELGHIVLHGKKDIFIKNVYYGNKNQQKDDEANAFAQKYMTQAGLEV
;
A
#
# COMPACT_ATOMS: atom_id res chain seq x y z
N MET A 1 30.92 -13.77 21.73
CA MET A 1 30.19 -14.06 20.48
C MET A 1 28.93 -14.80 20.88
N ALA A 2 27.84 -14.05 21.05
CA ALA A 2 26.55 -14.66 21.32
C ALA A 2 26.08 -15.26 20.00
N GLU A 3 26.06 -16.60 19.93
CA GLU A 3 25.30 -17.29 18.92
C GLU A 3 23.86 -16.80 19.05
N GLU A 4 23.38 -16.07 18.04
CA GLU A 4 21.96 -15.88 17.81
C GLU A 4 21.36 -17.29 17.68
N LYS A 5 20.89 -17.81 18.82
CA LYS A 5 19.96 -18.93 18.84
C LYS A 5 18.77 -18.48 18.02
N GLU A 6 18.74 -18.94 16.76
CA GLU A 6 17.53 -19.04 15.97
C GLU A 6 16.44 -19.53 16.92
N LEU A 7 15.46 -18.67 17.16
CA LEU A 7 14.25 -19.01 17.89
C LEU A 7 13.48 -19.96 16.96
N LEU A 8 13.95 -21.20 16.85
CA LEU A 8 13.19 -22.31 16.30
C LEU A 8 11.87 -22.31 17.07
N LEU A 9 10.81 -21.84 16.41
CA LEU A 9 9.45 -22.12 16.85
C LEU A 9 9.42 -23.62 17.16
N TRP A 10 9.18 -23.96 18.44
CA TRP A 10 8.66 -25.28 18.76
C TRP A 10 7.50 -25.53 17.78
N GLY A 11 7.45 -26.72 17.16
CA GLY A 11 6.39 -27.05 16.22
C GLY A 11 5.01 -26.74 16.81
N ALA A 12 4.02 -26.42 15.96
CA ALA A 12 2.69 -26.00 16.40
C ALA A 12 2.12 -27.02 17.40
N THR A 13 2.16 -26.69 18.70
CA THR A 13 1.69 -27.60 19.74
C THR A 13 0.19 -27.62 19.75
N SER A 14 -0.40 -28.79 19.51
CA SER A 14 -1.86 -28.91 19.48
C SER A 14 -2.43 -29.02 20.90
N PRO A 15 -3.68 -28.58 21.15
CA PRO A 15 -4.34 -28.88 22.41
C PRO A 15 -4.41 -30.38 22.73
N GLY A 16 -4.43 -31.24 21.68
CA GLY A 16 -4.39 -32.69 21.82
C GLY A 16 -3.10 -33.21 22.46
N GLU A 17 -1.94 -32.63 22.11
CA GLU A 17 -0.65 -33.02 22.68
C GLU A 17 -0.57 -32.67 24.17
N ILE A 18 -1.02 -31.46 24.54
CA ILE A 18 -1.10 -31.04 25.96
C ILE A 18 -2.07 -31.92 26.74
N LEU A 19 -3.20 -32.30 26.13
CA LEU A 19 -4.14 -33.22 26.75
C LEU A 19 -3.53 -34.61 26.94
N GLU A 20 -2.78 -35.12 25.96
CA GLU A 20 -2.11 -36.41 26.06
C GLU A 20 -1.14 -36.45 27.24
N GLU A 21 -0.28 -35.44 27.37
CA GLU A 21 0.64 -35.28 28.50
C GLU A 21 -0.13 -35.23 29.84
N LYS A 22 -1.25 -34.50 29.89
CA LYS A 22 -2.04 -34.38 31.11
C LYS A 22 -2.72 -35.68 31.51
N LEU A 23 -3.22 -36.46 30.55
CA LEU A 23 -3.80 -37.78 30.82
C LEU A 23 -2.77 -38.77 31.37
N GLN A 24 -1.54 -38.72 30.85
CA GLN A 24 -0.43 -39.51 31.36
C GLN A 24 -0.06 -39.11 32.80
N GLU A 25 0.01 -37.81 33.10
CA GLU A 25 0.27 -37.29 34.45
C GLU A 25 -0.80 -37.74 35.45
N MET A 26 -2.07 -37.71 35.03
CA MET A 26 -3.21 -38.12 35.86
C MET A 26 -3.36 -39.65 35.97
N ASN A 27 -2.62 -40.42 35.15
CA ASN A 27 -2.76 -41.87 35.01
C ASN A 27 -4.22 -42.31 34.72
N VAL A 28 -4.89 -41.59 33.81
CA VAL A 28 -6.27 -41.87 33.39
C VAL A 28 -6.30 -42.23 31.91
N ASP A 29 -7.01 -43.30 31.55
CA ASP A 29 -7.18 -43.67 30.14
C ASP A 29 -8.24 -42.82 29.42
N VAL A 30 -8.19 -42.83 28.09
CA VAL A 30 -9.04 -41.99 27.24
C VAL A 30 -10.54 -42.29 27.40
N ASN A 31 -10.92 -43.53 27.67
CA ASN A 31 -12.34 -43.90 27.84
C ASN A 31 -12.88 -43.33 29.14
N ASP A 32 -12.14 -43.54 30.23
CA ASP A 32 -12.49 -43.03 31.55
C ASP A 32 -12.55 -41.50 31.56
N PHE A 33 -11.55 -40.86 30.96
CA PHE A 33 -11.52 -39.41 30.86
C PHE A 33 -12.71 -38.87 30.05
N ALA A 34 -13.00 -39.46 28.89
CA ALA A 34 -14.12 -39.05 28.05
C ALA A 34 -15.45 -39.11 28.79
N ALA A 35 -15.69 -40.19 29.55
CA ALA A 35 -16.87 -40.34 30.38
C ALA A 35 -16.98 -39.23 31.46
N ARG A 36 -15.86 -38.86 32.11
CA ARG A 36 -15.82 -37.80 33.14
C ARG A 36 -16.21 -36.42 32.61
N ILE A 37 -15.79 -36.11 31.38
CA ILE A 37 -16.01 -34.80 30.77
C ILE A 37 -17.28 -34.72 29.90
N GLY A 38 -18.05 -35.81 29.81
CA GLY A 38 -19.30 -35.87 29.05
C GLY A 38 -19.12 -35.97 27.53
N TYR A 39 -18.01 -36.54 27.06
CA TYR A 39 -17.71 -36.74 25.65
C TYR A 39 -17.52 -38.22 25.30
N THR A 40 -17.54 -38.54 24.01
CA THR A 40 -17.24 -39.91 23.56
C THR A 40 -15.72 -40.14 23.51
N PRO A 41 -15.24 -41.39 23.74
CA PRO A 41 -13.82 -41.70 23.56
C PRO A 41 -13.32 -41.39 22.15
N LYS A 42 -14.21 -41.48 21.14
CA LYS A 42 -13.91 -41.07 19.76
C LYS A 42 -13.56 -39.58 19.67
N THR A 43 -14.36 -38.72 20.29
CA THR A 43 -14.13 -37.26 20.28
C THR A 43 -12.81 -36.90 20.94
N VAL A 44 -12.50 -37.50 22.10
CA VAL A 44 -11.21 -37.27 22.78
C VAL A 44 -10.05 -37.77 21.92
N ASN A 45 -10.15 -38.96 21.31
CA ASN A 45 -9.14 -39.46 20.37
C ASN A 45 -8.95 -38.56 19.13
N GLU A 46 -10.01 -37.95 18.62
CA GLU A 46 -9.92 -36.99 17.52
C GLU A 46 -9.25 -35.68 17.96
N LEU A 47 -9.48 -35.23 19.19
CA LEU A 47 -8.78 -34.09 19.78
C LEU A 47 -7.28 -34.39 19.96
N LEU A 48 -6.92 -35.54 20.52
CA LEU A 48 -5.52 -35.99 20.68
C LEU A 48 -4.77 -36.04 19.33
N LYS A 49 -5.48 -36.40 18.25
CA LYS A 49 -4.93 -36.44 16.88
C LYS A 49 -5.00 -35.10 16.13
N ALA A 50 -5.34 -34.01 16.82
CA ALA A 50 -5.56 -32.68 16.24
C ALA A 50 -6.56 -32.64 15.07
N LYS A 51 -7.53 -33.56 15.05
CA LYS A 51 -8.60 -33.63 14.03
C LYS A 51 -9.87 -32.91 14.47
N CYS A 52 -9.99 -32.58 15.74
CA CYS A 52 -11.09 -31.82 16.32
C CYS A 52 -10.55 -30.55 16.98
N ARG A 53 -11.27 -29.43 16.84
CA ARG A 53 -10.95 -28.19 17.57
C ARG A 53 -11.56 -28.23 18.97
N VAL A 54 -10.87 -27.61 19.91
CA VAL A 54 -11.46 -27.28 21.21
C VAL A 54 -12.48 -26.15 21.06
N THR A 55 -13.75 -26.44 21.30
CA THR A 55 -14.82 -25.43 21.39
C THR A 55 -14.88 -24.83 22.80
N VAL A 56 -15.70 -23.79 22.99
CA VAL A 56 -15.91 -23.16 24.30
C VAL A 56 -16.47 -24.17 25.31
N GLU A 57 -17.44 -24.98 24.88
CA GLU A 57 -18.06 -26.05 25.68
C GLU A 57 -17.05 -27.15 26.03
N MET A 58 -16.25 -27.57 25.04
CA MET A 58 -15.22 -28.58 25.28
C MET A 58 -14.14 -28.07 26.23
N ALA A 59 -13.71 -26.82 26.08
CA ALA A 59 -12.74 -26.20 27.00
C ALA A 59 -13.29 -26.13 28.44
N TYR A 60 -14.59 -25.85 28.61
CA TYR A 60 -15.24 -25.89 29.92
C TYR A 60 -15.18 -27.30 30.50
N SER A 61 -15.60 -28.32 29.76
CA SER A 61 -15.52 -29.71 30.25
C SER A 61 -14.09 -30.19 30.51
N LEU A 62 -13.11 -29.76 29.70
CA LEU A 62 -11.69 -30.04 29.90
C LEU A 62 -11.17 -29.41 31.20
N GLU A 63 -11.64 -28.22 31.58
CA GLU A 63 -11.28 -27.60 32.86
C GLU A 63 -11.69 -28.49 34.05
N PHE A 64 -12.94 -28.97 34.08
CA PHE A 64 -13.37 -29.89 35.13
C PHE A 64 -12.63 -31.23 35.09
N GLY A 65 -12.31 -31.71 33.89
CA GLY A 65 -11.58 -32.97 33.72
C GLY A 65 -10.11 -32.91 34.12
N THR A 66 -9.43 -31.78 33.87
CA THR A 66 -7.96 -31.67 33.95
C THR A 66 -7.47 -30.72 35.04
N GLY A 67 -8.35 -29.85 35.55
CA GLY A 67 -7.99 -28.72 36.42
C GLY A 67 -7.29 -27.56 35.68
N ILE A 68 -7.07 -27.66 34.37
CA ILE A 68 -6.47 -26.60 33.57
C ILE A 68 -7.57 -25.62 33.14
N PRO A 69 -7.46 -24.32 33.47
CA PRO A 69 -8.51 -23.35 33.18
C PRO A 69 -8.95 -23.30 31.72
N GLN A 70 -10.24 -23.10 31.47
CA GLN A 70 -10.86 -23.05 30.13
C GLN A 70 -10.11 -22.11 29.17
N TYR A 71 -9.71 -20.93 29.66
CA TYR A 71 -9.03 -19.94 28.83
C TYR A 71 -7.66 -20.44 28.32
N CYS A 72 -6.97 -21.32 29.06
CA CYS A 72 -5.71 -21.92 28.63
C CYS A 72 -5.94 -22.79 27.39
N TRP A 73 -6.97 -23.64 27.40
CA TRP A 73 -7.33 -24.49 26.27
C TRP A 73 -7.72 -23.70 25.01
N LEU A 74 -8.51 -22.64 25.19
CA LEU A 74 -8.89 -21.76 24.08
C LEU A 74 -7.68 -21.01 23.50
N ASN A 75 -6.75 -20.57 24.36
CA ASN A 75 -5.51 -19.93 23.92
C ASN A 75 -4.59 -20.89 23.17
N LEU A 76 -4.45 -22.14 23.64
CA LEU A 76 -3.71 -23.20 22.95
C LEU A 76 -4.31 -23.47 21.56
N GLN A 77 -5.64 -23.62 21.48
CA GLN A 77 -6.33 -23.85 20.21
C GLN A 77 -6.10 -22.68 19.24
N LYS A 78 -6.21 -21.44 19.73
CA LYS A 78 -5.94 -20.25 18.94
C LYS A 78 -4.51 -20.22 18.41
N GLN A 79 -3.51 -20.46 19.26
CA GLN A 79 -2.10 -20.48 18.87
C GLN A 79 -1.83 -21.55 17.81
N TYR A 80 -2.31 -22.77 18.06
CA TYR A 80 -2.20 -23.88 17.11
C TYR A 80 -2.79 -23.55 15.74
N ASP A 81 -4.01 -22.96 15.72
CA ASP A 81 -4.65 -22.54 14.48
C ASP A 81 -3.88 -21.45 13.74
N GLU A 82 -3.32 -20.47 14.47
CA GLU A 82 -2.48 -19.42 13.90
C GLU A 82 -1.21 -20.01 13.26
N ASP A 83 -0.56 -20.97 13.91
CA ASP A 83 0.67 -21.58 13.42
C ASP A 83 0.44 -22.45 12.18
N LEU A 84 -0.61 -23.28 12.19
CA LEU A 84 -1.02 -24.05 11.00
C LEU A 84 -1.31 -23.13 9.81
N TRP A 85 -1.96 -21.99 10.08
CA TRP A 85 -2.26 -21.01 9.05
C TRP A 85 -0.99 -20.33 8.51
N ARG A 86 -0.07 -19.94 9.39
CA ARG A 86 1.24 -19.38 9.02
C ARG A 86 2.02 -20.35 8.14
N GLU A 87 2.07 -21.62 8.48
CA GLU A 87 2.73 -22.64 7.67
C GLU A 87 2.09 -22.79 6.28
N LYS A 88 0.75 -22.86 6.23
CA LYS A 88 0.02 -22.99 4.97
C LYS A 88 0.29 -21.80 4.04
N ILE A 89 0.26 -20.59 4.58
CA ILE A 89 0.61 -19.37 3.84
C ILE A 89 2.06 -19.43 3.39
N LYS A 90 3.01 -19.75 4.28
CA LYS A 90 4.44 -19.83 3.94
C LYS A 90 4.68 -20.81 2.78
N LYS A 91 4.05 -21.99 2.81
CA LYS A 91 4.09 -22.99 1.73
C LYS A 91 3.48 -22.45 0.42
N SER A 92 2.37 -21.71 0.49
CA SER A 92 1.74 -21.08 -0.67
C SER A 92 2.62 -19.95 -1.27
N LEU A 93 3.18 -19.08 -0.44
CA LEU A 93 4.00 -17.94 -0.88
C LEU A 93 5.33 -18.39 -1.48
N LYS A 94 5.95 -19.46 -0.97
CA LYS A 94 7.13 -20.08 -1.59
C LYS A 94 6.86 -20.51 -3.04
N LYS A 95 5.64 -20.93 -3.38
CA LYS A 95 5.25 -21.24 -4.76
C LYS A 95 5.06 -19.99 -5.63
N SER A 96 4.85 -18.83 -5.01
CA SER A 96 4.63 -17.54 -5.68
C SER A 96 5.90 -16.69 -5.81
N VAL A 97 7.09 -17.21 -5.54
CA VAL A 97 8.36 -16.43 -5.66
C VAL A 97 8.57 -15.87 -7.08
N VAL A 98 8.03 -16.53 -8.11
CA VAL A 98 8.04 -16.00 -9.49
C VAL A 98 7.29 -14.68 -9.60
N TRP A 99 6.19 -14.50 -8.85
CA TRP A 99 5.40 -13.26 -8.88
C TRP A 99 6.21 -12.04 -8.44
N ARG A 100 7.11 -12.20 -7.46
CA ARG A 100 8.04 -11.15 -7.02
C ARG A 100 8.88 -10.60 -8.18
N LYS A 101 9.27 -11.47 -9.12
CA LYS A 101 10.19 -11.10 -10.21
C LYS A 101 9.57 -10.15 -11.24
N PHE A 102 8.25 -10.01 -11.28
CA PHE A 102 7.59 -9.04 -12.17
C PHE A 102 7.70 -7.60 -11.68
N PHE A 103 7.98 -7.36 -10.40
CA PHE A 103 8.16 -6.01 -9.88
C PHE A 103 9.55 -5.45 -10.23
N PRO A 104 9.72 -4.12 -10.29
CA PRO A 104 11.02 -3.49 -10.52
C PRO A 104 11.92 -3.56 -9.26
N ILE A 105 12.32 -4.78 -8.86
CA ILE A 105 13.05 -5.08 -7.62
C ILE A 105 14.36 -4.27 -7.51
N GLY A 106 15.09 -4.13 -8.61
CA GLY A 106 16.36 -3.39 -8.64
C GLY A 106 16.20 -1.89 -8.38
N GLU A 107 15.05 -1.31 -8.72
CA GLU A 107 14.74 0.09 -8.42
C GLU A 107 14.02 0.26 -7.08
N LEU A 108 13.25 -0.75 -6.65
CA LEU A 108 12.46 -0.71 -5.41
C LEU A 108 13.32 -0.92 -4.16
N ASN A 109 14.30 -1.83 -4.21
CA ASN A 109 15.18 -2.13 -3.07
C ASN A 109 15.94 -0.90 -2.56
N PRO A 110 16.61 -0.09 -3.42
CA PRO A 110 17.32 1.10 -2.95
C PRO A 110 16.40 2.17 -2.33
N ARG A 111 15.11 2.19 -2.66
CA ARG A 111 14.13 3.20 -2.19
C ARG A 111 13.65 2.98 -0.77
N THR A 112 13.89 1.81 -0.19
CA THR A 112 13.45 1.48 1.18
C THR A 112 11.94 1.62 1.44
N TRP A 113 11.13 1.77 0.38
CA TRP A 113 9.66 1.91 0.48
C TRP A 113 8.99 0.66 1.04
N VAL A 114 9.61 -0.50 0.85
CA VAL A 114 9.13 -1.78 1.37
C VAL A 114 10.04 -2.19 2.53
N LYS A 115 9.47 -2.24 3.73
CA LYS A 115 10.17 -2.74 4.93
C LYS A 115 10.47 -4.23 4.78
N ASP A 116 11.65 -4.66 5.23
CA ASP A 116 12.10 -6.05 5.20
C ASP A 116 12.08 -6.68 3.79
N PHE A 117 12.34 -5.89 2.75
CA PHE A 117 12.19 -6.29 1.34
C PHE A 117 12.98 -7.55 0.94
N ASN A 118 14.12 -7.79 1.61
CA ASN A 118 14.99 -8.94 1.39
C ASN A 118 14.75 -10.07 2.39
N ASN A 119 13.59 -10.12 3.05
CA ASN A 119 13.21 -11.24 3.91
C ASN A 119 13.35 -12.57 3.14
N LYS A 120 14.26 -13.42 3.62
CA LYS A 120 14.64 -14.70 3.02
C LYS A 120 13.61 -15.81 3.24
N GLU A 121 12.62 -15.63 4.12
CA GLU A 121 11.64 -16.66 4.45
C GLU A 121 10.73 -17.02 3.27
N ASP A 122 10.17 -16.00 2.61
CA ASP A 122 9.25 -16.16 1.48
C ASP A 122 9.42 -15.11 0.37
N GLY A 123 10.08 -13.97 0.64
CA GLY A 123 10.38 -12.89 -0.32
C GLY A 123 9.17 -12.13 -0.89
N VAL A 124 7.94 -12.56 -0.63
CA VAL A 124 6.69 -12.05 -1.21
C VAL A 124 5.88 -11.26 -0.20
N SER A 125 5.86 -11.68 1.07
CA SER A 125 5.12 -11.07 2.16
C SER A 125 5.45 -9.60 2.39
N PRO A 126 6.71 -9.11 2.24
CA PRO A 126 6.99 -7.67 2.31
C PRO A 126 6.24 -6.86 1.26
N ILE A 127 6.17 -7.37 0.02
CA ILE A 127 5.47 -6.72 -1.09
C ILE A 127 3.95 -6.74 -0.83
N LEU A 128 3.41 -7.87 -0.38
CA LEU A 128 1.98 -7.97 -0.02
C LEU A 128 1.60 -6.99 1.10
N LYS A 129 2.44 -6.86 2.13
CA LYS A 129 2.27 -5.87 3.22
C LYS A 129 2.32 -4.45 2.68
N PHE A 130 3.27 -4.13 1.80
CA PHE A 130 3.36 -2.81 1.17
C PHE A 130 2.07 -2.44 0.43
N PHE A 131 1.51 -3.38 -0.34
CA PHE A 131 0.24 -3.19 -1.04
C PHE A 131 -1.01 -3.29 -0.16
N GLY A 132 -0.90 -3.80 1.07
CA GLY A 132 -2.04 -4.03 1.96
C GLY A 132 -2.98 -5.13 1.46
N VAL A 133 -2.46 -6.16 0.78
CA VAL A 133 -3.25 -7.27 0.23
C VAL A 133 -2.82 -8.61 0.81
N ALA A 134 -3.74 -9.59 0.83
CA ALA A 134 -3.47 -10.90 1.43
C ALA A 134 -2.75 -11.90 0.50
N SER A 135 -2.73 -11.68 -0.82
CA SER A 135 -2.13 -12.62 -1.78
C SER A 135 -1.83 -11.98 -3.15
N PRO A 136 -0.97 -12.59 -3.98
CA PRO A 136 -0.77 -12.18 -5.37
C PRO A 136 -2.06 -12.14 -6.19
N LYS A 137 -3.00 -13.06 -5.90
CA LYS A 137 -4.30 -13.07 -6.56
C LYS A 137 -5.17 -11.89 -6.15
N ALA A 138 -5.12 -11.48 -4.88
CA ALA A 138 -5.80 -10.27 -4.40
C ALA A 138 -5.21 -9.01 -5.06
N TRP A 139 -3.88 -8.94 -5.21
CA TRP A 139 -3.23 -7.87 -5.99
C TRP A 139 -3.71 -7.88 -7.44
N GLU A 140 -3.72 -9.03 -8.11
CA GLU A 140 -4.15 -9.16 -9.51
C GLU A 140 -5.60 -8.70 -9.66
N ASN A 141 -6.49 -9.12 -8.75
CA ASN A 141 -7.88 -8.71 -8.79
C ASN A 141 -8.04 -7.19 -8.53
N TYR A 142 -7.28 -6.62 -7.60
CA TYR A 142 -7.42 -5.21 -7.21
C TYR A 142 -6.76 -4.26 -8.21
N TYR A 143 -5.47 -4.45 -8.51
CA TYR A 143 -4.68 -3.54 -9.35
C TYR A 143 -4.73 -3.88 -10.84
N TYR A 144 -4.76 -5.16 -11.21
CA TYR A 144 -4.62 -5.59 -12.60
C TYR A 144 -5.96 -5.76 -13.33
N LYS A 145 -6.93 -6.46 -12.71
CA LYS A 145 -8.20 -6.85 -13.36
C LYS A 145 -9.35 -5.90 -13.11
N ASN A 146 -9.50 -5.39 -11.89
CA ASN A 146 -10.61 -4.51 -11.59
C ASN A 146 -10.38 -3.13 -12.21
N ARG A 147 -11.34 -2.67 -13.01
CA ARG A 147 -11.65 -1.24 -13.11
C ARG A 147 -12.25 -0.84 -11.75
N LEU A 148 -11.40 -0.54 -10.77
CA LEU A 148 -11.75 -0.35 -9.36
C LEU A 148 -13.03 0.49 -9.19
N LYS A 149 -14.06 -0.12 -8.57
CA LYS A 149 -15.45 0.34 -8.63
C LYS A 149 -15.78 1.67 -7.94
N VAL A 150 -14.87 2.33 -7.22
CA VAL A 150 -15.25 3.56 -6.48
C VAL A 150 -14.22 4.69 -6.51
N ALA A 151 -12.97 4.43 -6.88
CA ALA A 151 -11.97 5.51 -6.97
C ALA A 151 -11.09 5.45 -8.22
N PHE A 152 -10.86 4.29 -8.86
CA PHE A 152 -9.94 4.18 -10.00
C PHE A 152 -10.63 3.52 -11.19
N ARG A 153 -11.11 4.31 -12.15
CA ARG A 153 -11.61 3.77 -13.43
C ARG A 153 -10.48 3.43 -14.40
N ILE A 154 -9.37 2.90 -13.90
CA ILE A 154 -8.19 2.57 -14.69
C ILE A 154 -7.86 1.10 -14.46
N SER A 155 -7.79 0.34 -15.55
CA SER A 155 -7.18 -0.98 -15.58
C SER A 155 -5.69 -0.81 -15.82
N LEU A 156 -4.83 -1.43 -15.01
CA LEU A 156 -3.39 -1.40 -15.28
C LEU A 156 -2.97 -2.32 -16.44
N ALA A 157 -3.86 -3.19 -16.91
CA ALA A 157 -3.57 -4.14 -17.99
C ALA A 157 -3.17 -3.46 -19.32
N GLU A 158 -3.44 -2.16 -19.47
CA GLU A 158 -3.15 -1.38 -20.68
C GLU A 158 -1.83 -0.57 -20.55
N THR A 159 -1.18 -0.62 -19.38
CA THR A 159 0.11 0.04 -19.13
C THR A 159 1.28 -0.81 -19.61
N GLU A 160 2.40 -0.19 -19.99
CA GLU A 160 3.61 -0.91 -20.41
C GLU A 160 4.16 -1.82 -19.29
N ASP A 161 4.17 -1.33 -18.04
CA ASP A 161 4.54 -2.10 -16.86
C ASP A 161 3.52 -1.89 -15.71
N PRO A 162 2.51 -2.79 -15.61
CA PRO A 162 1.48 -2.71 -14.57
C PRO A 162 2.04 -2.90 -13.16
N TYR A 163 3.14 -3.64 -13.02
CA TYR A 163 3.74 -3.92 -11.72
C TYR A 163 4.43 -2.66 -11.19
N ALA A 164 5.28 -2.01 -12.00
CA ALA A 164 5.92 -0.76 -11.64
C ALA A 164 4.90 0.38 -11.42
N ALA A 165 3.90 0.50 -12.30
CA ALA A 165 2.82 1.49 -12.15
C ALA A 165 2.06 1.31 -10.84
N SER A 166 1.72 0.05 -10.47
CA SER A 166 1.02 -0.23 -9.21
C SER A 166 1.84 0.16 -7.98
N VAL A 167 3.16 -0.05 -8.00
CA VAL A 167 4.05 0.34 -6.90
C VAL A 167 4.06 1.87 -6.74
N TRP A 168 4.16 2.61 -7.85
CA TRP A 168 4.15 4.07 -7.82
C TRP A 168 2.82 4.63 -7.29
N MET A 169 1.69 4.06 -7.72
CA MET A 169 0.37 4.41 -7.20
C MET A 169 0.26 4.17 -5.70
N ARG A 170 0.66 2.97 -5.25
CA ARG A 170 0.60 2.59 -3.84
C ARG A 170 1.48 3.48 -2.97
N ARG A 171 2.66 3.87 -3.46
CA ARG A 171 3.51 4.85 -2.76
C ARG A 171 2.76 6.16 -2.51
N GLY A 172 2.04 6.65 -3.51
CA GLY A 172 1.22 7.86 -3.34
C GLY A 172 0.05 7.69 -2.38
N GLU A 173 -0.58 6.52 -2.31
CA GLU A 173 -1.62 6.25 -1.29
C GLU A 173 -1.05 6.29 0.13
N ILE A 174 0.13 5.68 0.34
CA ILE A 174 0.82 5.69 1.63
C ILE A 174 1.19 7.13 2.03
N LEU A 175 1.79 7.89 1.12
CA LEU A 175 2.12 9.30 1.34
C LEU A 175 0.86 10.15 1.60
N ALA A 176 -0.23 9.88 0.89
CA ALA A 176 -1.50 10.56 1.13
C ALA A 176 -2.03 10.30 2.54
N ASP A 177 -1.91 9.06 3.04
CA ASP A 177 -2.36 8.67 4.38
C ASP A 177 -1.52 9.27 5.51
N GLU A 178 -0.23 9.58 5.26
CA GLU A 178 0.64 10.28 6.21
C GLU A 178 0.22 11.75 6.43
N ILE A 179 -0.35 12.40 5.41
CA ILE A 179 -0.82 13.79 5.50
C ILE A 179 -2.24 13.83 6.11
N LYS A 180 -2.35 14.32 7.34
CA LYS A 180 -3.64 14.56 7.99
C LYS A 180 -4.37 15.73 7.33
N MET A 181 -5.56 15.48 6.80
CA MET A 181 -6.40 16.47 6.16
C MET A 181 -7.85 16.03 6.22
N GLU A 182 -8.77 16.96 6.46
CA GLU A 182 -10.20 16.67 6.48
C GLU A 182 -10.76 16.42 5.06
N LYS A 183 -11.88 15.70 5.00
CA LYS A 183 -12.58 15.43 3.74
C LYS A 183 -13.02 16.72 3.07
N GLN A 184 -12.87 16.79 1.75
CA GLN A 184 -13.15 18.02 1.01
C GLN A 184 -14.48 17.97 0.27
N ASN A 185 -15.25 19.06 0.42
CA ASN A 185 -16.41 19.28 -0.43
C ASN A 185 -15.94 19.68 -1.84
N ASP A 186 -16.41 18.96 -2.85
CA ASP A 186 -15.99 19.12 -4.25
C ASP A 186 -16.12 20.56 -4.76
N LYS A 187 -17.31 21.14 -4.57
CA LYS A 187 -17.62 22.47 -5.10
C LYS A 187 -16.82 23.53 -4.36
N LYS A 188 -16.68 23.39 -3.04
CA LYS A 188 -15.91 24.34 -2.21
C LYS A 188 -14.43 24.33 -2.58
N VAL A 189 -13.82 23.15 -2.67
CA VAL A 189 -12.39 23.02 -2.98
C VAL A 189 -12.09 23.57 -4.38
N ARG A 190 -12.89 23.23 -5.39
CA ARG A 190 -12.72 23.78 -6.75
C ARG A 190 -12.87 25.29 -6.78
N SER A 191 -13.82 25.84 -6.03
CA SER A 191 -14.00 27.30 -5.93
C SER A 191 -12.79 27.96 -5.27
N ALA A 192 -12.26 27.37 -4.20
CA ALA A 192 -11.05 27.86 -3.54
C ALA A 192 -9.84 27.83 -4.47
N ILE A 193 -9.64 26.73 -5.21
CA ILE A 193 -8.55 26.59 -6.21
C ILE A 193 -8.67 27.66 -7.28
N LYS A 194 -9.86 27.87 -7.87
CA LYS A 194 -10.08 28.90 -8.89
C LYS A 194 -9.75 30.30 -8.36
N LYS A 195 -10.10 30.61 -7.12
CA LYS A 195 -9.78 31.90 -6.47
C LYS A 195 -8.29 32.05 -6.18
N ALA A 196 -7.62 30.97 -5.81
CA ALA A 196 -6.19 30.96 -5.49
C ALA A 196 -5.28 30.80 -6.72
N MET A 197 -5.84 30.70 -7.92
CA MET A 197 -5.07 30.51 -9.15
C MET A 197 -3.95 31.55 -9.37
N PRO A 198 -4.15 32.85 -9.08
CA PRO A 198 -3.06 33.83 -9.15
C PRO A 198 -1.86 33.48 -8.26
N GLN A 199 -2.09 32.86 -7.09
CA GLN A 199 -1.01 32.44 -6.19
C GLN A 199 -0.20 31.29 -6.77
N PHE A 200 -0.85 30.33 -7.45
CA PHE A 200 -0.14 29.27 -8.17
C PHE A 200 0.69 29.81 -9.34
N VAL A 201 0.13 30.76 -10.10
CA VAL A 201 0.83 31.42 -11.21
C VAL A 201 2.07 32.18 -10.72
N GLU A 202 1.92 32.94 -9.63
CA GLU A 202 3.03 33.67 -9.01
C GLU A 202 4.10 32.72 -8.46
N LEU A 203 3.68 31.65 -7.76
CA LEU A 203 4.59 30.62 -7.27
C LEU A 203 5.37 29.96 -8.40
N ALA A 204 4.71 29.61 -9.50
CA ALA A 204 5.33 29.01 -10.67
C ALA A 204 6.41 29.91 -11.29
N LYS A 205 6.07 31.17 -11.52
CA LYS A 205 7.01 32.17 -12.05
C LYS A 205 8.26 32.31 -11.18
N ASN A 206 8.05 32.47 -9.86
CA ASN A 206 9.15 32.68 -8.91
C ASN A 206 10.04 31.43 -8.79
N ASP A 207 9.42 30.26 -8.79
CA ASP A 207 10.12 28.98 -8.67
C ASP A 207 10.97 28.64 -9.92
N VAL A 208 10.45 28.85 -11.14
CA VAL A 208 11.24 28.65 -12.36
C VAL A 208 12.44 29.59 -12.40
N ALA A 209 12.24 30.86 -12.04
CA ALA A 209 13.34 31.83 -11.97
C ALA A 209 14.42 31.42 -10.95
N ALA A 210 14.01 30.97 -9.77
CA ALA A 210 14.94 30.49 -8.74
C ALA A 210 15.69 29.22 -9.20
N TRP A 211 14.99 28.28 -9.84
CA TRP A 211 15.59 27.06 -10.37
C TRP A 211 16.64 27.34 -11.45
N GLU A 212 16.35 28.26 -12.37
CA GLU A 212 17.30 28.66 -13.42
C GLU A 212 18.53 29.38 -12.86
N ASP A 213 18.37 30.20 -11.82
CA ASP A 213 19.52 30.79 -11.11
C ASP A 213 20.41 29.72 -10.46
N LEU A 214 19.82 28.74 -9.76
CA LEU A 214 20.56 27.59 -9.20
C LEU A 214 21.26 26.77 -10.29
N ARG A 215 20.59 26.56 -11.43
CA ARG A 215 21.15 25.85 -12.58
C ARG A 215 22.36 26.57 -13.15
N ARG A 216 22.29 27.89 -13.36
CA ARG A 216 23.41 28.72 -13.84
C ARG A 216 24.59 28.68 -12.87
N LYS A 217 24.32 28.69 -11.57
CA LYS A 217 25.32 28.58 -10.49
C LYS A 217 25.85 27.16 -10.28
N LYS A 218 25.35 26.15 -11.03
CA LYS A 218 25.65 24.71 -10.83
C LYS A 218 25.39 24.24 -9.39
N ALA A 219 24.40 24.85 -8.73
CA ALA A 219 24.04 24.64 -7.33
C ALA A 219 22.71 23.89 -7.17
N LEU A 220 22.22 23.22 -8.22
CA LEU A 220 21.01 22.43 -8.13
C LEU A 220 21.14 21.32 -7.08
N PRO A 221 20.12 21.10 -6.25
CA PRO A 221 20.19 20.08 -5.22
C PRO A 221 20.28 18.69 -5.86
N LYS A 222 21.14 17.84 -5.31
CA LYS A 222 21.36 16.48 -5.82
C LYS A 222 20.51 15.49 -5.02
N PRO A 223 19.54 14.80 -5.64
CA PRO A 223 18.74 13.82 -4.94
C PRO A 223 19.61 12.65 -4.47
N LYS A 224 19.39 12.20 -3.23
CA LYS A 224 20.04 10.99 -2.73
C LYS A 224 19.42 9.76 -3.36
N VAL A 225 20.23 8.71 -3.48
CA VAL A 225 19.71 7.41 -3.90
C VAL A 225 18.78 6.91 -2.81
N GLY A 226 17.57 6.52 -3.20
CA GLY A 226 16.63 5.89 -2.30
C GLY A 226 15.68 6.82 -1.54
N GLU A 227 15.88 8.14 -1.60
CA GLU A 227 15.02 9.13 -0.95
C GLU A 227 14.18 9.89 -1.98
N ASP A 228 12.89 10.07 -1.71
CA ASP A 228 12.05 10.96 -2.51
C ASP A 228 12.61 12.39 -2.42
N PHE A 229 12.77 13.04 -3.56
CA PHE A 229 13.35 14.37 -3.64
C PHE A 229 12.29 15.46 -3.55
N ILE A 230 12.48 16.40 -2.63
CA ILE A 230 11.61 17.58 -2.50
C ILE A 230 12.51 18.80 -2.32
N ASP A 231 12.39 19.77 -3.22
CA ASP A 231 13.07 21.06 -3.14
C ASP A 231 12.16 22.15 -2.56
N ASP A 232 12.68 23.36 -2.39
CA ASP A 232 11.96 24.50 -1.80
C ASP A 232 10.67 24.87 -2.56
N GLY A 233 10.69 24.86 -3.89
CA GLY A 233 9.50 25.16 -4.69
C GLY A 233 8.44 24.08 -4.59
N MET A 234 8.86 22.82 -4.57
CA MET A 234 7.98 21.69 -4.33
C MET A 234 7.35 21.76 -2.94
N HIS A 235 8.11 22.10 -1.90
CA HIS A 235 7.58 22.31 -0.55
C HIS A 235 6.55 23.44 -0.50
N LYS A 236 6.85 24.61 -1.09
CA LYS A 236 5.90 25.74 -1.18
C LYS A 236 4.61 25.35 -1.90
N LEU A 237 4.72 24.52 -2.93
CA LEU A 237 3.56 24.00 -3.65
C LEU A 237 2.71 23.05 -2.77
N GLN A 238 3.34 22.19 -1.97
CA GLN A 238 2.63 21.36 -0.99
C GLN A 238 1.90 22.20 0.05
N GLU A 239 2.53 23.25 0.59
CA GLU A 239 1.92 24.13 1.57
C GLU A 239 0.70 24.87 0.99
N LEU A 240 0.84 25.41 -0.22
CA LEU A 240 -0.26 26.08 -0.91
C LEU A 240 -1.40 25.09 -1.21
N GLY A 241 -1.08 23.89 -1.70
CA GLY A 241 -2.03 22.81 -1.90
C GLY A 241 -2.78 22.47 -0.60
N ALA A 242 -2.05 22.26 0.49
CA ALA A 242 -2.62 21.88 1.79
C ALA A 242 -3.59 22.93 2.34
N LYS A 243 -3.24 24.23 2.24
CA LYS A 243 -4.12 25.35 2.61
C LYS A 243 -5.43 25.35 1.82
N LEU A 244 -5.41 24.85 0.60
CA LEU A 244 -6.56 24.77 -0.30
C LEU A 244 -7.27 23.42 -0.24
N GLY A 245 -6.85 22.49 0.64
CA GLY A 245 -7.45 21.16 0.75
C GLY A 245 -6.99 20.16 -0.32
N ILE A 246 -5.81 20.34 -0.92
CA ILE A 246 -5.21 19.43 -1.90
C ILE A 246 -3.96 18.79 -1.31
N LYS A 247 -3.80 17.49 -1.49
CA LYS A 247 -2.52 16.81 -1.22
C LYS A 247 -1.69 16.79 -2.49
N VAL A 248 -0.57 17.50 -2.47
CA VAL A 248 0.45 17.42 -3.53
C VAL A 248 1.57 16.50 -3.04
N LEU A 249 1.88 15.45 -3.80
CA LEU A 249 2.79 14.39 -3.41
C LEU A 249 3.88 14.20 -4.46
N TYR A 250 5.09 13.84 -4.02
CA TYR A 250 6.21 13.54 -4.91
C TYR A 250 6.69 12.12 -4.65
N ALA A 251 6.94 11.37 -5.72
CA ALA A 251 7.47 10.02 -5.61
C ALA A 251 8.40 9.70 -6.78
N GLN A 252 9.53 9.07 -6.51
CA GLN A 252 10.44 8.63 -7.57
C GLN A 252 9.73 7.78 -8.63
N ASN A 253 9.99 8.07 -9.90
CA ASN A 253 9.41 7.32 -11.00
C ASN A 253 10.17 6.00 -11.27
N PHE A 254 9.56 5.04 -11.95
CA PHE A 254 10.26 3.81 -12.39
C PHE A 254 10.65 3.92 -13.86
N LYS A 255 11.81 3.36 -14.24
CA LYS A 255 12.25 3.41 -15.65
C LYS A 255 11.29 2.68 -16.59
N SER A 256 10.70 1.57 -16.12
CA SER A 256 9.74 0.77 -16.87
C SER A 256 8.31 1.33 -16.86
N ALA A 257 8.02 2.33 -16.03
CA ALA A 257 6.72 3.00 -15.98
C ALA A 257 6.91 4.50 -15.73
N PRO A 258 7.30 5.29 -16.74
CA PRO A 258 7.64 6.70 -16.59
C PRO A 258 6.40 7.60 -16.45
N ILE A 259 5.69 7.50 -15.32
CA ILE A 259 4.50 8.28 -15.01
C ILE A 259 4.87 9.71 -14.61
N HIS A 260 4.38 10.72 -15.33
CA HIS A 260 4.73 12.11 -15.04
C HIS A 260 3.87 12.73 -13.93
N GLY A 261 2.58 12.41 -13.91
CA GLY A 261 1.62 12.97 -12.99
C GLY A 261 0.40 12.09 -12.86
N MET A 262 -0.30 12.23 -11.74
CA MET A 262 -1.59 11.60 -11.51
C MET A 262 -2.47 12.48 -10.62
N ALA A 263 -3.62 12.88 -11.14
CA ALA A 263 -4.71 13.49 -10.39
C ALA A 263 -5.78 12.45 -10.02
N ARG A 264 -6.14 12.40 -8.74
CA ARG A 264 -7.22 11.53 -8.23
C ARG A 264 -7.91 12.09 -7.01
N TRP A 265 -9.12 11.60 -6.75
CA TRP A 265 -9.76 11.74 -5.45
C TRP A 265 -9.50 10.49 -4.62
N TYR A 266 -8.90 10.67 -3.45
CA TYR A 266 -8.57 9.60 -2.52
C TYR A 266 -9.17 9.92 -1.15
N LYS A 267 -10.07 9.06 -0.65
CA LYS A 267 -10.82 9.26 0.61
C LYS A 267 -11.48 10.66 0.70
N ASP A 268 -12.14 11.09 -0.38
CA ASP A 268 -12.80 12.40 -0.54
C ASP A 268 -11.86 13.62 -0.52
N ILE A 269 -10.56 13.42 -0.74
CA ILE A 269 -9.55 14.50 -0.81
C ILE A 269 -8.92 14.50 -2.20
N PRO A 270 -8.77 15.65 -2.88
CA PRO A 270 -8.04 15.73 -4.13
C PRO A 270 -6.54 15.53 -3.88
N VAL A 271 -5.95 14.62 -4.65
CA VAL A 271 -4.54 14.25 -4.60
C VAL A 271 -3.93 14.44 -5.98
N ILE A 272 -2.84 15.18 -6.02
CA ILE A 272 -1.97 15.31 -7.19
C ILE A 272 -0.65 14.65 -6.81
N GLN A 273 -0.29 13.60 -7.52
CA GLN A 273 0.98 12.91 -7.35
C GLN A 273 1.85 13.17 -8.57
N LEU A 274 3.05 13.69 -8.37
CA LEU A 274 4.02 14.01 -9.41
C LEU A 274 5.29 13.17 -9.20
N HIS A 275 6.08 12.96 -10.26
CA HIS A 275 7.42 12.43 -10.02
C HIS A 275 8.36 13.50 -9.43
N ASP A 276 9.39 13.06 -8.73
CA ASP A 276 10.27 13.94 -7.95
C ASP A 276 11.44 14.54 -8.77
N ARG A 277 11.75 13.95 -9.95
CA ARG A 277 12.95 14.27 -10.73
C ARG A 277 12.63 14.81 -12.12
N PHE A 278 12.12 16.04 -12.17
CA PHE A 278 11.97 16.77 -13.43
C PHE A 278 13.32 17.36 -13.87
N LYS A 279 13.69 17.13 -15.14
CA LYS A 279 14.89 17.73 -15.73
C LYS A 279 14.68 19.20 -16.10
N ASP A 280 13.43 19.55 -16.39
CA ASP A 280 13.00 20.88 -16.79
C ASP A 280 11.91 21.35 -15.84
N ARG A 281 12.07 22.57 -15.32
CA ARG A 281 11.14 23.17 -14.37
C ARG A 281 9.86 23.65 -15.04
N ASN A 282 9.90 24.01 -16.32
CA ASN A 282 8.69 24.30 -17.09
C ASN A 282 7.84 23.03 -17.26
N ALA A 283 8.47 21.90 -17.61
CA ALA A 283 7.78 20.60 -17.68
C ALA A 283 7.15 20.17 -16.34
N PHE A 284 7.78 20.48 -15.20
CA PHE A 284 7.21 20.27 -13.87
C PHE A 284 5.91 21.06 -13.69
N TRP A 285 5.94 22.37 -13.90
CA TRP A 285 4.77 23.24 -13.73
C TRP A 285 3.67 22.96 -14.74
N PHE A 286 4.01 22.66 -15.99
CA PHE A 286 3.04 22.23 -16.99
C PHE A 286 2.31 20.96 -16.52
N THR A 287 3.06 19.97 -16.02
CA THR A 287 2.46 18.73 -15.52
C THR A 287 1.59 18.99 -14.30
N PHE A 288 2.05 19.82 -13.35
CA PHE A 288 1.22 20.21 -12.21
C PHE A 288 -0.09 20.87 -12.64
N PHE A 289 -0.04 21.88 -13.52
CA PHE A 289 -1.26 22.57 -13.96
C PHE A 289 -2.19 21.67 -14.75
N HIS A 290 -1.65 20.72 -15.52
CA HIS A 290 -2.44 19.70 -16.21
C HIS A 290 -3.22 18.84 -15.19
N GLU A 291 -2.54 18.30 -14.18
CA GLU A 291 -3.18 17.51 -13.12
C GLU A 291 -4.18 18.35 -12.28
N LEU A 292 -3.86 19.62 -12.01
CA LEU A 292 -4.77 20.54 -11.35
C LEU A 292 -6.01 20.84 -12.23
N GLY A 293 -5.82 20.93 -13.54
CA GLY A 293 -6.88 21.06 -14.54
C GLY A 293 -7.89 19.92 -14.42
N HIS A 294 -7.43 18.68 -14.28
CA HIS A 294 -8.29 17.53 -14.03
C HIS A 294 -9.13 17.66 -12.75
N ILE A 295 -8.52 18.10 -11.64
CA ILE A 295 -9.25 18.33 -10.38
C ILE A 295 -10.29 19.44 -10.53
N VAL A 296 -9.98 20.51 -11.27
CA VAL A 296 -10.85 21.68 -11.42
C VAL A 296 -12.00 21.44 -12.41
N LEU A 297 -11.72 20.79 -13.54
CA LEU A 297 -12.62 20.69 -14.69
C LEU A 297 -13.45 19.40 -14.70
N HIS A 298 -12.92 18.28 -14.19
CA HIS A 298 -13.53 16.95 -14.38
C HIS A 298 -14.08 16.33 -13.09
N GLY A 299 -14.96 15.34 -13.18
CA GLY A 299 -15.72 14.83 -12.03
C GLY A 299 -14.88 14.02 -11.02
N LYS A 300 -15.37 13.97 -9.78
CA LYS A 300 -14.76 13.24 -8.64
C LYS A 300 -14.46 11.75 -8.84
N LYS A 301 -15.12 11.10 -9.80
CA LYS A 301 -15.04 9.65 -10.03
C LYS A 301 -13.94 9.27 -11.02
N ASP A 302 -13.24 10.25 -11.57
CA ASP A 302 -12.23 10.05 -12.58
C ASP A 302 -10.82 10.14 -11.94
N ILE A 303 -9.92 9.27 -12.41
CA ILE A 303 -8.48 9.37 -12.16
C ILE A 303 -7.83 9.64 -13.50
N PHE A 304 -6.82 10.47 -13.48
CA PHE A 304 -6.04 10.85 -14.64
C PHE A 304 -4.58 10.56 -14.33
N ILE A 305 -3.90 9.90 -15.26
CA ILE A 305 -2.49 9.54 -15.13
C ILE A 305 -1.81 9.89 -16.45
N LYS A 306 -0.81 10.76 -16.39
CA LYS A 306 -0.08 11.21 -17.57
C LYS A 306 1.03 10.21 -17.94
N ASN A 307 1.15 9.96 -19.25
CA ASN A 307 2.17 9.11 -19.87
C ASN A 307 2.01 7.60 -19.65
N VAL A 308 0.76 7.15 -19.54
CA VAL A 308 0.37 5.75 -19.58
C VAL A 308 -0.72 5.60 -20.64
N TYR A 309 -0.55 4.66 -21.58
CA TYR A 309 -1.60 4.34 -22.54
C TYR A 309 -2.82 3.78 -21.81
N TYR A 310 -3.97 4.41 -22.02
CA TYR A 310 -5.27 3.89 -21.63
C TYR A 310 -6.12 3.74 -22.87
N GLY A 311 -6.65 2.55 -23.12
CA GLY A 311 -7.62 2.26 -24.18
C GLY A 311 -8.95 3.00 -24.02
N ASN A 312 -9.14 3.72 -22.91
CA ASN A 312 -10.31 4.53 -22.59
C ASN A 312 -9.97 6.01 -22.32
N LYS A 313 -8.89 6.52 -22.90
CA LYS A 313 -8.49 7.93 -22.79
C LYS A 313 -9.61 8.81 -23.35
N ASN A 314 -10.30 9.56 -22.49
CA ASN A 314 -11.24 10.58 -22.96
C ASN A 314 -10.40 11.75 -23.49
N GLN A 315 -10.10 11.71 -24.78
CA GLN A 315 -9.22 12.68 -25.45
C GLN A 315 -9.66 14.12 -25.18
N GLN A 316 -10.97 14.39 -25.14
CA GLN A 316 -11.51 15.71 -24.83
C GLN A 316 -11.05 16.20 -23.44
N LYS A 317 -11.09 15.35 -22.41
CA LYS A 317 -10.64 15.74 -21.06
C LYS A 317 -9.13 15.99 -21.00
N ASP A 318 -8.35 15.21 -21.73
CA ASP A 318 -6.90 15.38 -21.84
C ASP A 318 -6.58 16.72 -22.52
N ASP A 319 -7.29 17.05 -23.60
CA ASP A 319 -7.14 18.32 -24.34
C ASP A 319 -7.56 19.52 -23.48
N GLU A 320 -8.65 19.42 -22.72
CA GLU A 320 -9.09 20.45 -21.77
C GLU A 320 -8.05 20.70 -20.67
N ALA A 321 -7.43 19.64 -20.12
CA ALA A 321 -6.38 19.75 -19.11
C ALA A 321 -5.09 20.35 -19.70
N ASN A 322 -4.73 19.99 -20.93
CA ASN A 322 -3.63 20.61 -21.66
C ASN A 322 -3.88 22.10 -21.87
N ALA A 323 -5.05 22.50 -22.39
CA ALA A 323 -5.41 23.91 -22.58
C ALA A 323 -5.40 24.69 -21.26
N PHE A 324 -5.86 24.06 -20.17
CA PHE A 324 -5.78 24.64 -18.82
C PHE A 324 -4.33 24.88 -18.41
N ALA A 325 -3.43 23.90 -18.60
CA ALA A 325 -2.02 24.03 -18.28
C ALA A 325 -1.35 25.15 -19.09
N GLN A 326 -1.55 25.15 -20.41
CA GLN A 326 -1.02 26.15 -21.34
C GLN A 326 -1.41 27.57 -20.89
N LYS A 327 -2.70 27.77 -20.59
CA LYS A 327 -3.21 29.07 -20.13
C LYS A 327 -2.43 29.60 -18.92
N TYR A 328 -2.23 28.80 -17.88
CA TYR A 328 -1.58 29.27 -16.66
C TYR A 328 -0.07 29.33 -16.75
N MET A 329 0.55 28.49 -17.58
CA MET A 329 1.96 28.63 -17.96
C MET A 329 2.20 29.98 -18.66
N THR A 330 1.37 30.35 -19.65
CA THR A 330 1.47 31.65 -20.33
C THR A 330 1.23 32.82 -19.38
N GLN A 331 0.27 32.72 -18.44
CA GLN A 331 0.05 33.76 -17.43
C GLN A 331 1.24 33.94 -16.48
N ALA A 332 2.00 32.87 -16.21
CA ALA A 332 3.23 32.93 -15.43
C ALA A 332 4.42 33.48 -16.24
N GLY A 333 4.27 33.68 -17.54
CA GLY A 333 5.35 34.08 -18.45
C GLY A 333 6.33 32.94 -18.74
N LEU A 334 5.85 31.69 -18.68
CA LEU A 334 6.65 30.48 -18.84
C LEU A 334 6.46 29.87 -20.23
N GLU A 335 7.48 29.15 -20.70
CA GLU A 335 7.43 28.37 -21.94
C GLU A 335 6.50 27.16 -21.78
N VAL A 336 5.80 26.82 -22.86
CA VAL A 336 4.77 25.78 -22.93
C VAL A 336 5.29 24.56 -23.67
#